data_AF-A0A194RDG3-F1
#
_entry.id   AF-A0A194RDG3-F1
#
_cell.length_a   1.000
_cell.length_b   1.000
_cell.length_c   1.000
_cell.angle_alpha   90.00
_cell.angle_beta   90.00
_cell.angle_gamma   90.00
#
_symmetry.space_group_name_H-M   'P 1'
#
loop_
_entity.id
_entity.type
_entity.pdbx_description
1 polymer ?
#
loop_
_entity_poly.entity_id
_entity_poly.type
_entity_poly.pdbx_seq_one_letter_code
_entity_poly.pdbx_strand_id
1 'polypeptide(L)' 'MLDETFEFLENRIKEHSTYKYEIIVVSDGSKDKTVQVAQTYAEKYGSEKLRCLELVENRGKGGAVRLVCVVKVH' A
#
# COMPACT_ATOMS: atom_id res chain seq x y z
N MET A 1 -6.59 -10.44 4.34
CA MET A 1 -6.19 -9.03 4.61
C MET A 1 -5.78 -8.27 3.34
N LEU A 2 -4.61 -8.50 2.72
CA LEU A 2 -4.28 -7.87 1.42
C LEU A 2 -5.07 -8.48 0.25
N ASP A 3 -5.26 -9.80 0.23
CA ASP A 3 -6.04 -10.48 -0.81
C ASP A 3 -7.47 -9.95 -0.92
N GLU A 4 -8.20 -9.88 0.20
CA GLU A 4 -9.55 -9.32 0.27
C GLU A 4 -9.59 -7.85 -0.17
N THR A 5 -8.55 -7.07 0.17
CA THR A 5 -8.45 -5.66 -0.23
C THR A 5 -8.31 -5.54 -1.75
N PHE A 6 -7.44 -6.36 -2.35
CA PHE A 6 -7.29 -6.42 -3.80
C PHE A 6 -8.57 -6.90 -4.48
N GLU A 7 -9.22 -7.94 -3.97
CA GLU A 7 -10.47 -8.45 -4.52
C GLU A 7 -11.57 -7.38 -4.52
N PHE A 8 -11.72 -6.65 -3.40
CA PHE A 8 -12.66 -5.54 -3.30
C PHE A 8 -12.37 -4.41 -4.30
N LEU A 9 -11.09 -4.03 -4.43
CA LEU A 9 -10.68 -2.94 -5.32
C LEU A 9 -10.77 -3.32 -6.80
N GLU A 10 -10.42 -4.57 -7.17
CA GLU A 10 -10.55 -5.07 -8.54
C GLU A 10 -12.03 -5.21 -8.94
N ASN A 11 -12.91 -5.62 -8.02
CA ASN A 11 -14.36 -5.64 -8.28
C ASN A 11 -14.90 -4.22 -8.53
N ARG A 12 -14.42 -3.20 -7.80
CA ARG A 12 -14.77 -1.80 -8.08
C ARG A 12 -14.29 -1.31 -9.44
N ILE A 13 -13.11 -1.74 -9.92
CA ILE A 13 -12.66 -1.41 -11.28
C ILE A 13 -13.59 -2.02 -12.32
N LYS A 14 -14.05 -3.26 -12.11
CA LYS A 14 -15.00 -3.92 -13.02
C LYS A 14 -16.34 -3.19 -13.09
N GLU A 15 -16.81 -2.67 -11.96
CA GLU A 15 -18.04 -1.86 -11.90
C GLU A 15 -17.85 -0.45 -12.47
N HIS A 16 -16.66 0.13 -12.30
CA HIS A 16 -16.32 1.48 -12.73
C HIS A 16 -14.96 1.51 -13.45
N SER A 17 -14.98 1.38 -14.79
CA SER A 17 -13.77 1.28 -15.62
C SER A 17 -12.83 2.50 -15.57
N THR A 18 -13.27 3.64 -15.02
CA THR A 18 -12.44 4.84 -14.82
C THR A 18 -11.79 4.91 -13.44
N TYR A 19 -12.12 3.98 -12.54
CA TYR A 19 -11.61 3.96 -11.18
C TYR A 19 -10.15 3.50 -11.16
N LYS A 20 -9.29 4.28 -10.51
CA LYS A 20 -7.89 3.93 -10.26
C LYS A 20 -7.64 3.90 -8.77
N TYR A 21 -6.90 2.90 -8.32
CA TYR A 21 -6.50 2.79 -6.92
C TYR A 21 -5.00 2.58 -6.84
N GLU A 22 -4.45 2.95 -5.69
CA GLU A 22 -3.08 2.69 -5.30
C GLU A 22 -3.11 2.28 -3.83
N ILE A 23 -2.48 1.14 -3.52
CA ILE A 23 -2.35 0.64 -2.16
C ILE A 23 -0.98 1.05 -1.63
N ILE A 24 -0.96 1.80 -0.54
CA ILE A 24 0.27 2.19 0.13
C ILE A 24 0.33 1.46 1.47
N VAL A 25 1.23 0.49 1.56
CA VAL A 25 1.51 -0.25 2.80
C VAL A 25 2.58 0.52 3.56
N VAL A 26 2.27 0.96 4.78
CA VAL A 26 3.26 1.60 5.65
C VAL A 26 3.64 0.64 6.77
N SER A 27 4.90 0.21 6.78
CA SER A 27 5.47 -0.58 7.88
C SER A 27 6.14 0.36 8.86
N ASP A 28 5.74 0.33 10.13
CA ASP A 28 6.22 1.21 11.21
C ASP A 28 7.55 0.75 11.82
N GLY A 29 8.41 0.12 11.03
CA GLY A 29 9.70 -0.41 11.48
C GLY A 29 9.60 -1.77 12.17
N SER A 30 8.46 -2.46 12.05
CA SER A 30 8.37 -3.85 12.49
C SER A 30 9.23 -4.75 11.60
N LYS A 31 9.95 -5.70 12.21
CA LYS A 31 10.68 -6.79 11.51
C LYS A 31 9.75 -7.88 10.97
N ASP A 32 8.47 -7.59 10.85
CA ASP A 32 7.48 -8.54 10.39
C ASP A 32 7.59 -8.77 8.87
N LYS A 33 7.14 -9.95 8.44
CA LYS A 33 7.11 -10.38 7.04
C LYS A 33 6.19 -9.52 6.15
N THR A 34 5.52 -8.51 6.71
CA THR A 34 4.61 -7.59 6.01
C THR A 34 5.28 -6.89 4.84
N VAL A 35 6.54 -6.46 4.99
CA VAL A 35 7.30 -5.84 3.90
C VAL A 35 7.56 -6.84 2.77
N GLN A 36 7.95 -8.08 3.11
CA GLN A 36 8.16 -9.14 2.12
C GLN A 36 6.88 -9.50 1.38
N VAL A 37 5.76 -9.64 2.11
CA VAL A 37 4.45 -9.89 1.49
C VAL A 37 4.06 -8.73 0.58
N ALA A 38 4.15 -7.48 1.05
CA ALA A 38 3.86 -6.31 0.22
C ALA A 38 4.74 -6.29 -1.05
N GLN A 39 6.02 -6.63 -0.93
CA GLN A 39 6.93 -6.71 -2.07
C GLN A 39 6.51 -7.80 -3.07
N THR A 40 6.16 -9.01 -2.62
CA THR A 40 5.63 -10.07 -3.51
C THR A 40 4.35 -9.63 -4.24
N TYR A 41 3.46 -8.88 -3.59
CA TYR A 41 2.27 -8.33 -4.25
C TYR A 41 2.61 -7.20 -5.22
N ALA A 42 3.59 -6.35 -4.91
CA ALA A 42 4.06 -5.33 -5.84
C ALA A 42 4.68 -5.96 -7.10
N GLU A 43 5.41 -7.07 -6.97
CA GLU A 43 5.92 -7.84 -8.11
C GLU A 43 4.79 -8.48 -8.92
N LYS A 44 3.74 -8.98 -8.26
CA LYS A 44 2.60 -9.63 -8.91
C LYS A 44 1.66 -8.66 -9.63
N TYR A 45 1.37 -7.51 -9.04
CA TYR A 45 0.37 -6.55 -9.53
C TYR A 45 0.96 -5.28 -10.16
N GLY A 46 2.27 -5.09 -10.04
CA GLY A 46 3.00 -3.91 -10.51
C GLY A 46 3.17 -2.85 -9.41
N SER A 47 4.30 -2.16 -9.45
CA SER A 47 4.65 -1.09 -8.51
C SER A 47 3.76 0.15 -8.58
N GLU A 48 2.95 0.27 -9.65
CA GLU A 48 1.94 1.34 -9.79
C GLU A 48 0.70 1.09 -8.93
N LYS A 49 0.36 -0.18 -8.66
CA LYS A 49 -0.82 -0.55 -7.87
C LYS A 49 -0.51 -0.69 -6.38
N LEU A 50 0.70 -1.10 -6.03
CA LEU A 50 1.10 -1.29 -4.64
C LEU A 50 2.52 -0.80 -4.36
N ARG A 51 2.64 0.02 -3.32
CA ARG A 51 3.92 0.57 -2.84
C ARG A 51 4.05 0.30 -1.35
N CYS A 52 5.24 -0.11 -0.93
CA CYS A 52 5.57 -0.31 0.47
C CYS A 52 6.49 0.83 0.94
N LEU A 53 6.11 1.52 2.01
CA LEU A 53 6.90 2.52 2.71
C LEU A 53 7.35 1.92 4.04
N GLU A 54 8.65 1.70 4.17
CA GLU A 54 9.25 1.28 5.43
C GLU A 54 9.68 2.51 6.23
N LEU A 55 9.16 2.64 7.45
CA LEU A 55 9.60 3.66 8.39
C LEU A 55 10.78 3.10 9.18
N VAL A 56 11.96 3.70 9.02
CA VAL A 56 13.19 3.33 9.73
C VAL A 56 13.04 3.49 11.26
N GLU A 57 12.16 4.38 11.70
CA GLU A 57 11.81 4.57 13.10
C GLU A 57 10.28 4.56 13.25
N ASN A 58 9.78 3.90 14.30
CA ASN A 58 8.36 3.88 14.60
C ASN A 58 7.92 5.28 15.07
N ARG A 59 7.49 6.13 14.13
CA ARG A 59 7.00 7.49 14.40
C ARG A 59 5.53 7.54 14.81
N GLY A 60 4.97 6.40 15.22
CA GLY A 60 3.55 6.23 15.51
C GLY A 60 2.66 6.40 14.29
N LYS A 61 1.36 6.09 14.44
CA LYS A 61 0.36 6.14 13.37
C LYS A 61 0.28 7.51 12.69
N GLY A 62 0.46 8.60 13.45
CA GLY A 62 0.44 9.97 12.91
C GLY A 62 1.61 10.27 11.96
N GLY A 63 2.80 9.73 12.24
CA GLY A 63 3.96 9.87 11.36
C GLY A 63 3.78 9.15 10.03
N ALA A 64 3.20 7.95 10.07
CA ALA A 64 2.85 7.16 8.88
C ALA A 64 1.88 7.91 7.95
N VAL A 65 0.78 8.45 8.51
CA VAL A 65 -0.23 9.18 7.72
C VAL A 65 0.36 10.46 7.13
N ARG A 66 1.19 11.20 7.87
CA ARG A 66 1.84 12.41 7.37
C ARG A 66 2.77 12.11 6.20
N LEU A 67 3.55 11.04 6.29
CA LEU A 67 4.45 10.63 5.22
C LEU A 67 3.68 10.23 3.95
N VAL A 68 2.63 9.41 4.08
CA VAL A 68 1.78 9.02 2.95
C VAL A 68 1.18 10.25 2.26
N CYS A 69 0.67 11.20 3.03
CA CYS A 69 0.11 12.43 2.49
C CYS A 69 1.16 13.23 1.70
N VAL A 70 2.39 13.33 2.22
CA VAL A 70 3.50 14.05 1.58
C VAL A 70 3.98 13.37 0.29
N VAL A 71 4.00 12.04 0.22
CA VAL A 71 4.50 11.32 -0.98
C VAL A 71 3.55 11.47 -2.17
N LYS A 72 2.25 11.73 -1.94
CA LYS A 72 1.22 11.84 -3.00
C LYS A 72 0.98 13.27 -3.51
N VAL A 73 1.75 14.28 -3.07
CA VAL A 73 1.57 15.71 -3.46
C VAL A 73 2.28 16.06 -4.78
N HIS A 74 2.68 15.09 -5.60
CA HIS A 74 3.33 15.36 -6.89
C HIS A 74 2.48 14.84 -8.05
#